data_AF-A0A3P1UTY2-F1
#
_entry.id   AF-A0A3P1UTY2-F1
#
_cell.length_a   1.000
_cell.length_b   1.000
_cell.length_c   1.000
_cell.angle_alpha   90.00
_cell.angle_beta   90.00
_cell.angle_gamma   90.00
#
_symmetry.space_group_name_H-M   'P 1'
#
loop_
_entity.id
_entity.type
_entity.pdbx_description
1 polymer ?
#
loop_
_entity_poly.entity_id
_entity_poly.type
_entity_poly.pdbx_seq_one_letter_code
_entity_poly.pdbx_strand_id
1 'polypeptide(L)'
;MIQSALFFLLGVLVTVFVLILLGPSVWRRAFFLARRQVQAELPITLAEIRADKDGLRAEFAVAISKLEQQLKRERQKAAEQAVVLGRQYEELKRIPLLEEGQSAIEKKLAEQDQMLSDARASRQAASEKSEILQAELERMQSHYTALEGLADTLRIEISANEAERGRLSSEMTEMRRDRKEATARYNELSTQLTSAQTELKSEKRRNGDLQQKLEKLISELSDAQEKLERFSRGGAVAHALTDTDQAEIMRQNAALREEMAELAARMVAATAEKEGPDSPIHGILQAAETAGGQSVKNGKAVSKSLASRIQELPKA
;
A
#
# COMPACT_ATOMS: atom_id res chain seq x y z
N MET A 1 38.42 -133.60 133.52
CA MET A 1 37.07 -133.49 132.91
C MET A 1 36.16 -132.54 133.69
N ILE A 2 36.03 -132.65 135.02
CA ILE A 2 35.15 -131.77 135.83
C ILE A 2 35.60 -130.29 135.89
N GLN A 3 36.91 -130.03 135.93
CA GLN A 3 37.46 -128.67 136.01
C GLN A 3 37.09 -127.79 134.80
N SER A 4 37.11 -128.36 133.59
CA SER A 4 36.74 -127.64 132.35
C SER A 4 35.25 -127.28 132.31
N ALA A 5 34.38 -128.15 132.84
CA ALA A 5 32.94 -127.90 132.94
C ALA A 5 32.63 -126.77 133.93
N LEU A 6 33.35 -126.70 135.06
CA LEU A 6 33.20 -125.64 136.06
C LEU A 6 33.58 -124.25 135.52
N PHE A 7 34.70 -124.14 134.79
CA PHE A 7 35.07 -122.87 134.13
C PHE A 7 34.08 -122.45 133.05
N PHE A 8 33.50 -123.41 132.31
CA PHE A 8 32.47 -123.11 131.32
C PHE A 8 31.18 -122.59 131.99
N LEU A 9 30.73 -123.25 133.06
CA LEU A 9 29.53 -122.85 133.81
C LEU A 9 29.72 -121.49 134.49
N LEU A 10 30.90 -121.25 135.08
CA LEU A 10 31.28 -119.95 135.64
C LEU A 10 31.33 -118.88 134.55
N GLY A 11 31.91 -119.17 133.38
CA GLY A 11 31.97 -118.25 132.25
C GLY A 11 30.58 -117.85 131.74
N VAL A 12 29.65 -118.81 131.62
CA VAL A 12 28.25 -118.55 131.25
C VAL A 12 27.54 -117.73 132.34
N LEU A 13 27.76 -118.05 133.61
CA LEU A 13 27.15 -117.30 134.71
C LEU A 13 27.64 -115.85 134.73
N VAL A 14 28.94 -115.62 134.51
CA VAL A 14 29.53 -114.27 134.46
C VAL A 14 29.00 -113.47 133.26
N THR A 15 28.90 -114.07 132.07
CA THR A 15 28.36 -113.34 130.91
C THR A 15 26.89 -112.99 131.08
N VAL A 16 26.07 -113.91 131.61
CA VAL A 16 24.65 -113.66 131.93
C VAL A 16 24.53 -112.56 132.98
N PHE A 17 25.36 -112.61 134.03
CA PHE A 17 25.38 -111.59 135.08
C PHE A 17 25.73 -110.20 134.52
N VAL A 18 26.74 -110.11 133.66
CA VAL A 18 27.13 -108.85 133.00
C VAL A 18 26.02 -108.33 132.08
N LEU A 19 25.34 -109.21 131.33
CA LEU A 19 24.22 -108.83 130.45
C LEU A 19 23.02 -108.29 131.24
N ILE A 20 22.70 -108.92 132.37
CA ILE A 20 21.64 -108.46 133.28
C ILE A 20 22.01 -107.12 133.93
N LEU A 21 23.29 -106.89 134.25
CA LEU A 21 23.73 -105.66 134.88
C LEU A 21 23.79 -104.48 133.89
N LEU A 22 24.28 -104.70 132.67
CA LEU A 22 24.44 -103.62 131.67
C LEU A 22 23.19 -103.41 130.81
N GLY A 23 22.39 -104.44 130.56
CA GLY A 23 21.19 -104.37 129.70
C GLY A 23 20.24 -103.22 130.06
N PRO A 24 19.84 -103.05 131.34
CA PRO A 24 18.94 -101.98 131.76
C PRO A 24 19.52 -100.57 131.56
N SER A 25 20.84 -100.42 131.68
CA SER A 25 21.52 -99.12 131.58
C SER A 25 21.61 -98.65 130.12
N VAL A 26 22.00 -99.55 129.22
CA VAL A 26 22.09 -99.26 127.78
C VAL A 26 20.70 -98.99 127.21
N TRP A 27 19.68 -99.78 127.61
CA TRP A 27 18.31 -99.58 127.13
C TRP A 27 17.69 -98.24 127.58
N ARG A 28 17.92 -97.83 128.84
CA ARG A 28 17.48 -96.51 129.32
C ARG A 28 18.11 -95.36 128.52
N ARG A 29 19.40 -95.46 128.18
CA ARG A 29 20.11 -94.38 127.47
C ARG A 29 19.70 -94.31 126.00
N ALA A 30 19.51 -95.45 125.34
CA ALA A 30 18.99 -95.51 123.98
C ALA A 30 17.55 -94.95 123.88
N PHE A 31 16.68 -95.30 124.83
CA PHE A 31 15.30 -94.80 124.85
C PHE A 31 15.22 -93.29 125.11
N PHE A 32 16.10 -92.74 125.95
CA PHE A 32 16.14 -91.29 126.19
C PHE A 32 16.56 -90.51 124.94
N LEU A 33 17.60 -90.98 124.22
CA LEU A 33 18.04 -90.35 122.98
C LEU A 33 16.98 -90.47 121.87
N ALA A 34 16.36 -91.64 121.72
CA ALA A 34 15.26 -91.84 120.78
C ALA A 34 14.06 -90.96 121.12
N ARG A 35 13.67 -90.87 122.40
CA ARG A 35 12.59 -90.00 122.86
C ARG A 35 12.89 -88.53 122.63
N ARG A 36 14.14 -88.09 122.83
CA ARG A 36 14.57 -86.70 122.57
C ARG A 36 14.60 -86.36 121.08
N GLN A 37 14.96 -87.31 120.21
CA GLN A 37 14.91 -87.11 118.76
C GLN A 37 13.46 -87.05 118.25
N VAL A 38 12.62 -87.99 118.67
CA VAL A 38 11.20 -88.04 118.29
C VAL A 38 10.44 -86.80 118.80
N GLN A 39 10.79 -86.30 119.99
CA GLN A 39 10.22 -85.06 120.54
C GLN A 39 10.67 -83.78 119.81
N ALA A 40 11.78 -83.81 119.07
CA ALA A 40 12.24 -82.67 118.29
C ALA A 40 11.60 -82.60 116.91
N GLU A 41 11.09 -83.72 116.40
CA GLU A 41 10.51 -83.83 115.05
C GLU A 41 8.98 -83.89 115.05
N LEU A 42 8.33 -84.18 116.19
CA LEU A 42 6.88 -84.29 116.30
C LEU A 42 6.27 -83.20 117.18
N PRO A 43 5.18 -82.54 116.72
CA PRO A 43 4.45 -81.56 117.53
C PRO A 43 3.73 -82.30 118.67
N ILE A 44 4.17 -82.10 119.91
CA ILE A 44 3.61 -82.77 121.09
C ILE A 44 2.59 -81.89 121.83
N THR A 45 2.39 -80.64 121.41
CA THR A 45 1.42 -79.72 122.01
C THR A 45 0.25 -79.41 121.07
N LEU A 46 -0.95 -79.30 121.63
CA LEU A 46 -2.15 -78.87 120.87
C LEU A 46 -2.02 -77.45 120.31
N ALA A 47 -1.14 -76.62 120.89
CA ALA A 47 -0.87 -75.27 120.41
C ALA A 47 -0.06 -75.27 119.11
N GLU A 48 0.97 -76.12 119.00
CA GLU A 48 1.77 -76.28 117.78
C GLU A 48 0.93 -76.83 116.61
N ILE A 49 0.08 -77.84 116.84
CA ILE A 49 -0.82 -78.38 115.80
C ILE A 49 -1.80 -77.32 115.28
N ARG A 50 -2.28 -76.43 116.17
CA ARG A 50 -3.13 -75.30 115.77
C ARG A 50 -2.33 -74.25 114.99
N ALA A 51 -1.09 -73.97 115.40
CA ALA A 51 -0.20 -73.07 114.68
C ALA A 51 0.13 -73.58 113.27
N ASP A 52 0.42 -74.87 113.09
CA ASP A 52 0.66 -75.47 111.77
C ASP A 52 -0.60 -75.42 110.89
N LYS A 53 -1.77 -75.71 111.47
CA LYS A 53 -3.04 -75.63 110.75
C LYS A 53 -3.36 -74.20 110.30
N ASP A 54 -3.15 -73.23 111.18
CA ASP A 54 -3.38 -71.82 110.86
C ASP A 54 -2.28 -71.27 109.94
N GLY A 55 -1.06 -71.79 110.03
CA GLY A 55 0.04 -71.56 109.08
C GLY A 55 -0.27 -72.06 107.67
N LEU A 56 -0.74 -73.30 107.53
CA LEU A 56 -1.22 -73.84 106.25
C LEU A 56 -2.38 -73.01 105.69
N ARG A 57 -3.34 -72.61 106.54
CA ARG A 57 -4.42 -71.70 106.11
C ARG A 57 -3.89 -70.36 105.61
N ALA A 58 -2.88 -69.80 106.28
CA ALA A 58 -2.25 -68.56 105.85
C ALA A 58 -1.49 -68.75 104.53
N GLU A 59 -0.74 -69.83 104.35
CA GLU A 59 -0.06 -70.17 103.10
C GLU A 59 -1.05 -70.34 101.95
N PHE A 60 -2.13 -71.09 102.15
CA PHE A 60 -3.18 -71.25 101.16
C PHE A 60 -3.88 -69.92 100.87
N ALA A 61 -4.17 -69.09 101.88
CA ALA A 61 -4.76 -67.77 101.69
C ALA A 61 -3.84 -66.85 100.87
N VAL A 62 -2.53 -66.86 101.14
CA VAL A 62 -1.53 -66.11 100.38
C VAL A 62 -1.40 -66.65 98.95
N ALA A 63 -1.40 -67.97 98.76
CA ALA A 63 -1.36 -68.59 97.45
C ALA A 63 -2.60 -68.25 96.61
N ILE A 64 -3.80 -68.34 97.20
CA ILE A 64 -5.07 -67.96 96.56
C ILE A 64 -5.05 -66.47 96.23
N SER A 65 -4.65 -65.59 97.15
CA SER A 65 -4.56 -64.15 96.89
C SER A 65 -3.58 -63.82 95.75
N LYS A 66 -2.42 -64.48 95.71
CA LYS A 66 -1.46 -64.34 94.61
C LYS A 66 -2.04 -64.80 93.27
N LEU A 67 -2.73 -65.95 93.24
CA LEU A 67 -3.39 -66.46 92.05
C LEU A 67 -4.52 -65.54 91.59
N GLU A 68 -5.34 -65.03 92.50
CA GLU A 68 -6.38 -64.04 92.20
C GLU A 68 -5.78 -62.74 91.66
N GLN A 69 -4.66 -62.27 92.23
CA GLN A 69 -3.98 -61.09 91.73
C GLN A 69 -3.38 -61.31 90.34
N GLN A 70 -2.78 -62.47 90.07
CA GLN A 70 -2.30 -62.85 88.75
C GLN A 70 -3.46 -62.94 87.76
N LEU A 71 -4.57 -63.59 88.13
CA LEU A 71 -5.77 -63.68 87.30
C LEU A 71 -6.35 -62.29 86.99
N LYS A 72 -6.37 -61.38 87.97
CA LYS A 72 -6.79 -59.98 87.76
C LYS A 72 -5.88 -59.26 86.79
N ARG A 73 -4.55 -59.40 86.92
CA ARG A 73 -3.58 -58.80 86.00
C ARG A 73 -3.72 -59.33 84.58
N GLU A 74 -3.86 -60.65 84.40
CA GLU A 74 -4.04 -61.24 83.08
C GLU A 74 -5.39 -60.84 82.47
N ARG A 75 -6.47 -60.76 83.25
CA ARG A 75 -7.76 -60.23 82.78
C ARG A 75 -7.66 -58.77 82.37
N GLN A 76 -6.92 -57.95 83.12
CA GLN A 76 -6.67 -56.54 82.77
C GLN A 76 -5.92 -56.44 81.44
N LYS A 77 -4.81 -57.18 81.27
CA LYS A 77 -4.06 -57.24 80.01
C LYS A 77 -4.92 -57.71 78.84
N ALA A 78 -5.74 -58.75 79.04
CA ALA A 78 -6.64 -59.25 78.00
C ALA A 78 -7.69 -58.20 77.61
N ALA A 79 -8.24 -57.45 78.59
CA ALA A 79 -9.17 -56.36 78.31
C ALA A 79 -8.48 -55.20 77.56
N GLU A 80 -7.26 -54.83 77.94
CA GLU A 80 -6.46 -53.81 77.25
C GLU A 80 -6.17 -54.23 75.80
N GLN A 81 -5.76 -55.49 75.58
CA GLN A 81 -5.52 -56.04 74.26
C GLN A 81 -6.79 -56.08 73.40
N ALA A 82 -7.94 -56.45 73.99
CA ALA A 82 -9.22 -56.43 73.28
C ALA A 82 -9.60 -55.01 72.81
N VAL A 83 -9.32 -53.98 73.62
CA VAL A 83 -9.54 -52.58 73.23
C VAL A 83 -8.61 -52.17 72.08
N VAL A 84 -7.32 -52.54 72.15
CA VAL A 84 -6.35 -52.25 71.08
C VAL A 84 -6.74 -52.94 69.78
N LEU A 85 -7.09 -54.23 69.82
CA LEU A 85 -7.55 -54.98 68.66
C LEU A 85 -8.83 -54.40 68.08
N GLY A 86 -9.77 -53.95 68.93
CA GLY A 86 -10.98 -53.25 68.49
C GLY A 86 -10.66 -51.98 67.70
N ARG A 87 -9.74 -51.15 68.21
CA ARG A 87 -9.28 -49.92 67.51
C ARG A 87 -8.58 -50.24 66.18
N GLN A 88 -7.68 -51.23 66.17
CA GLN A 88 -6.99 -51.66 64.95
C GLN A 88 -7.97 -52.21 63.91
N TYR A 89 -8.99 -52.95 64.34
CA TYR A 89 -10.03 -53.45 63.45
C TYR A 89 -10.87 -52.31 62.86
N GLU A 90 -11.19 -51.27 63.65
CA GLU A 90 -11.84 -50.07 63.13
C GLU A 90 -10.98 -49.32 62.10
N GLU A 91 -9.67 -49.24 62.31
CA GLU A 91 -8.73 -48.66 61.34
C GLU A 91 -8.66 -49.49 60.05
N LEU A 92 -8.53 -50.82 60.17
CA LEU A 92 -8.55 -51.75 59.03
C LEU A 92 -9.85 -51.63 58.22
N LYS A 93 -10.99 -51.42 58.89
CA LYS A 93 -12.28 -51.24 58.23
C LYS A 93 -12.35 -49.94 57.42
N ARG A 94 -11.53 -48.92 57.71
CA ARG A 94 -11.47 -47.67 56.95
C ARG A 94 -10.65 -47.79 55.66
N ILE A 95 -9.68 -48.70 55.61
CA ILE A 95 -8.83 -48.92 54.44
C ILE A 95 -9.63 -49.13 53.14
N PRO A 96 -10.62 -50.03 53.05
CA PRO A 96 -11.36 -50.24 51.80
C PRO A 96 -12.15 -49.00 51.37
N LEU A 97 -12.65 -48.19 52.30
CA LEU A 97 -13.32 -46.92 51.97
C LEU A 97 -12.32 -45.90 51.38
N LEU A 98 -11.09 -45.88 51.91
CA LEU A 98 -10.02 -45.02 51.38
C LEU A 98 -9.57 -45.49 50.00
N GLU A 99 -9.44 -46.81 49.77
CA GLU A 99 -9.14 -47.39 48.46
C GLU A 99 -10.23 -47.08 47.44
N GLU A 100 -11.51 -47.20 47.84
CA GLU A 100 -12.64 -46.81 46.99
C GLU A 100 -12.57 -45.31 46.64
N GLY A 101 -12.33 -44.46 47.64
CA GLY A 101 -12.13 -43.02 47.43
C GLY A 101 -10.95 -42.69 46.51
N GLN A 102 -9.81 -43.37 46.68
CA GLN A 102 -8.64 -43.22 45.80
C GLN A 102 -8.98 -43.64 44.37
N SER A 103 -9.60 -44.80 44.17
CA SER A 103 -10.00 -45.26 42.83
C SER A 103 -10.99 -44.31 42.15
N ALA A 104 -11.89 -43.68 42.91
CA ALA A 104 -12.82 -42.70 42.39
C ALA A 104 -12.11 -41.40 42.00
N ILE A 105 -11.10 -40.98 42.76
CA ILE A 105 -10.27 -39.80 42.44
C ILE A 105 -9.42 -40.08 41.20
N GLU A 106 -8.79 -41.25 41.11
CA GLU A 106 -7.99 -41.65 39.95
C GLU A 106 -8.83 -41.70 38.66
N LYS A 107 -10.06 -42.23 38.73
CA LYS A 107 -11.00 -42.20 37.60
C LYS A 107 -11.34 -40.76 37.19
N LYS A 108 -11.67 -39.90 38.15
CA LYS A 108 -11.96 -38.48 37.87
C LYS A 108 -10.76 -37.75 37.29
N LEU A 109 -9.54 -38.06 37.76
CA LEU A 109 -8.32 -37.48 37.24
C LEU A 109 -8.08 -37.92 35.79
N ALA A 110 -8.24 -39.21 35.49
CA ALA A 110 -8.13 -39.73 34.14
C ALA A 110 -9.18 -39.12 33.19
N GLU A 111 -10.43 -38.97 33.64
CA GLU A 111 -11.48 -38.27 32.88
C GLU A 111 -11.12 -36.80 32.61
N GLN A 112 -10.60 -36.09 33.61
CA GLN A 112 -10.16 -34.69 33.43
C GLN A 112 -8.95 -34.57 32.50
N ASP A 113 -7.97 -35.46 32.60
CA ASP A 113 -6.80 -35.48 31.73
C ASP A 113 -7.22 -35.77 30.28
N GLN A 114 -8.17 -36.67 30.07
CA GLN A 114 -8.76 -36.92 28.75
C GLN A 114 -9.48 -35.67 28.22
N MET A 115 -10.34 -35.04 29.03
CA MET A 115 -11.03 -33.80 28.64
C MET A 115 -10.03 -32.67 28.31
N LEU A 116 -8.95 -32.53 29.08
CA LEU A 116 -7.91 -31.54 28.81
C LEU A 116 -7.13 -31.86 27.54
N SER A 117 -6.87 -33.14 27.24
CA SER A 117 -6.25 -33.56 25.99
C SER A 117 -7.13 -33.21 24.79
N ASP A 118 -8.43 -33.54 24.86
CA ASP A 118 -9.40 -33.25 23.79
C ASP A 118 -9.61 -31.73 23.60
N ALA A 119 -9.64 -30.96 24.69
CA ALA A 119 -9.69 -29.50 24.66
C ALA A 119 -8.41 -28.89 24.06
N ARG A 120 -7.25 -29.47 24.31
CA ARG A 120 -5.97 -29.03 23.69
C ARG A 120 -5.96 -29.35 22.20
N ALA A 121 -6.38 -30.54 21.80
CA ALA A 121 -6.44 -30.95 20.39
C ALA A 121 -7.42 -30.07 19.60
N SER A 122 -8.62 -29.81 20.14
CA SER A 122 -9.59 -28.92 19.50
C SER A 122 -9.11 -27.47 19.42
N ARG A 123 -8.40 -26.97 20.46
CA ARG A 123 -7.77 -25.64 20.43
C ARG A 123 -6.66 -25.54 19.39
N GLN A 124 -5.82 -26.57 19.25
CA GLN A 124 -4.77 -26.62 18.22
C GLN A 124 -5.39 -26.61 16.82
N ALA A 125 -6.38 -27.46 16.56
CA ALA A 125 -7.11 -27.48 15.28
C ALA A 125 -7.81 -26.14 14.98
N ALA A 126 -8.34 -25.46 15.99
CA ALA A 126 -8.91 -24.11 15.84
C ALA A 126 -7.83 -23.05 15.55
N SER A 127 -6.66 -23.15 16.18
CA SER A 127 -5.51 -22.26 15.92
C SER A 127 -5.01 -22.41 14.49
N GLU A 128 -4.79 -23.63 14.03
CA GLU A 128 -4.36 -23.91 12.65
C GLU A 128 -5.36 -23.36 11.62
N LYS A 129 -6.67 -23.55 11.85
CA LYS A 129 -7.72 -22.96 11.00
C LYS A 129 -7.68 -21.43 11.01
N SER A 130 -7.44 -20.82 12.17
CA SER A 130 -7.32 -19.37 12.28
C SER A 130 -6.11 -18.84 11.53
N GLU A 131 -4.97 -19.53 11.59
CA GLU A 131 -3.75 -19.17 10.85
C GLU A 131 -3.97 -19.27 9.33
N ILE A 132 -4.65 -20.32 8.86
CA ILE A 132 -5.01 -20.46 7.44
C ILE A 132 -5.92 -19.32 6.98
N LEU A 133 -6.96 -19.01 7.76
CA LEU A 133 -7.89 -17.92 7.44
C LEU A 133 -7.20 -16.54 7.47
N GLN A 134 -6.26 -16.32 8.39
CA GLN A 134 -5.45 -15.10 8.42
C GLN A 134 -4.58 -14.98 7.18
N ALA A 135 -3.90 -16.06 6.77
CA ALA A 135 -3.09 -16.07 5.55
C ALA A 135 -3.94 -15.85 4.28
N GLU A 136 -5.16 -16.39 4.22
CA GLU A 136 -6.11 -16.12 3.13
C GLU A 136 -6.58 -14.66 3.12
N LEU A 137 -6.85 -14.09 4.29
CA LEU A 137 -7.26 -12.69 4.43
C LEU A 137 -6.14 -11.73 4.04
N GLU A 138 -4.89 -12.00 4.44
CA GLU A 138 -3.71 -11.24 4.00
C GLU A 138 -3.52 -11.32 2.48
N ARG A 139 -3.67 -12.52 1.88
CA ARG A 139 -3.64 -12.68 0.42
C ARG A 139 -4.73 -11.84 -0.24
N MET A 140 -5.96 -11.91 0.23
CA MET A 140 -7.08 -11.14 -0.31
C MET A 140 -6.85 -9.62 -0.18
N GLN A 141 -6.31 -9.16 0.95
CA GLN A 141 -5.91 -7.77 1.15
C GLN A 141 -4.82 -7.33 0.18
N SER A 142 -3.79 -8.17 -0.04
CA SER A 142 -2.75 -7.88 -1.03
C SER A 142 -3.33 -7.75 -2.45
N HIS A 143 -4.29 -8.62 -2.81
CA HIS A 143 -5.00 -8.51 -4.09
C HIS A 143 -5.85 -7.24 -4.19
N TYR A 144 -6.53 -6.85 -3.10
CA TYR A 144 -7.33 -5.62 -3.07
C TYR A 144 -6.45 -4.38 -3.26
N THR A 145 -5.33 -4.28 -2.55
CA THR A 145 -4.38 -3.16 -2.71
C THR A 145 -3.75 -3.11 -4.10
N ALA A 146 -3.46 -4.28 -4.70
CA ALA A 146 -2.99 -4.34 -6.09
C ALA A 146 -4.07 -3.89 -7.09
N LEU A 147 -5.32 -4.30 -6.90
CA LEU A 147 -6.46 -3.85 -7.70
C LEU A 147 -6.71 -2.36 -7.56
N GLU A 148 -6.59 -1.82 -6.35
CA GLU A 148 -6.69 -0.39 -6.07
C GLU A 148 -5.59 0.40 -6.79
N GLY A 149 -4.33 -0.07 -6.73
CA GLY A 149 -3.22 0.53 -7.47
C GLY A 149 -3.42 0.49 -9.00
N LEU A 150 -3.99 -0.60 -9.54
CA LEU A 150 -4.37 -0.67 -10.96
C LEU A 150 -5.50 0.30 -11.31
N ALA A 151 -6.51 0.44 -10.44
CA ALA A 151 -7.61 1.38 -10.64
C ALA A 151 -7.12 2.84 -10.64
N ASP A 152 -6.19 3.19 -9.74
CA ASP A 152 -5.55 4.51 -9.71
C ASP A 152 -4.72 4.76 -10.98
N THR A 153 -3.98 3.75 -11.44
CA THR A 153 -3.21 3.83 -12.70
C THR A 153 -4.13 4.08 -13.89
N LEU A 154 -5.21 3.31 -14.01
CA LEU A 154 -6.21 3.50 -15.06
C LEU A 154 -6.90 4.86 -14.98
N ARG A 155 -7.17 5.38 -13.77
CA ARG A 155 -7.75 6.70 -13.58
C ARG A 155 -6.81 7.81 -14.04
N ILE A 156 -5.50 7.68 -13.79
CA ILE A 156 -4.48 8.59 -14.30
C ILE A 156 -4.45 8.52 -15.84
N GLU A 157 -4.43 7.33 -16.43
CA GLU A 157 -4.45 7.16 -17.89
C GLU A 157 -5.69 7.75 -18.55
N ILE A 158 -6.87 7.58 -17.96
CA ILE A 158 -8.12 8.19 -18.46
C ILE A 158 -7.99 9.71 -18.42
N SER A 159 -7.52 10.29 -17.31
CA SER A 159 -7.37 11.75 -17.19
C SER A 159 -6.34 12.32 -18.17
N ALA A 160 -5.24 11.58 -18.43
CA ALA A 160 -4.24 11.96 -19.42
C ALA A 160 -4.82 11.90 -20.84
N ASN A 161 -5.53 10.83 -21.18
CA ASN A 161 -6.21 10.70 -22.47
C ASN A 161 -7.29 11.77 -22.67
N GLU A 162 -8.05 12.14 -21.63
CA GLU A 162 -9.02 13.24 -21.68
C GLU A 162 -8.34 14.58 -21.96
N ALA A 163 -7.19 14.85 -21.32
CA ALA A 163 -6.40 16.05 -21.58
C ALA A 163 -5.85 16.08 -23.02
N GLU A 164 -5.33 14.95 -23.53
CA GLU A 164 -4.88 14.84 -24.92
C GLU A 164 -6.03 15.03 -25.91
N ARG A 165 -7.20 14.43 -25.66
CA ARG A 165 -8.41 14.63 -26.47
C ARG A 165 -8.85 16.09 -26.45
N GLY A 166 -8.75 16.77 -25.30
CA GLY A 166 -8.99 18.20 -25.17
C GLY A 166 -8.04 19.01 -26.05
N ARG A 167 -6.73 18.73 -25.96
CA ARG A 167 -5.68 19.40 -26.77
C ARG A 167 -5.91 19.22 -28.27
N LEU A 168 -6.12 17.98 -28.72
CA LEU A 168 -6.40 17.67 -30.13
C LEU A 168 -7.70 18.33 -30.62
N SER A 169 -8.72 18.41 -29.76
CA SER A 169 -9.95 19.11 -30.09
C SER A 169 -9.71 20.61 -30.29
N SER A 170 -8.93 21.26 -29.41
CA SER A 170 -8.56 22.66 -29.56
C SER A 170 -7.76 22.89 -30.84
N GLU A 171 -6.76 22.06 -31.12
CA GLU A 171 -5.96 22.11 -32.34
C GLU A 171 -6.82 21.92 -33.61
N MET A 172 -7.80 21.02 -33.57
CA MET A 172 -8.76 20.84 -34.67
C MET A 172 -9.66 22.07 -34.85
N THR A 173 -10.06 22.75 -33.77
CA THR A 173 -10.84 24.00 -33.88
C THR A 173 -10.00 25.14 -34.44
N GLU A 174 -8.72 25.25 -34.06
CA GLU A 174 -7.77 26.21 -34.60
C GLU A 174 -7.52 25.95 -36.09
N MET A 175 -7.21 24.69 -36.47
CA MET A 175 -7.01 24.32 -37.88
C MET A 175 -8.26 24.58 -38.74
N ARG A 176 -9.46 24.38 -38.18
CA ARG A 176 -10.72 24.74 -38.86
C ARG A 176 -10.86 26.25 -39.04
N ARG A 177 -10.46 27.05 -38.05
CA ARG A 177 -10.46 28.50 -38.13
C ARG A 177 -9.46 29.00 -39.16
N ASP A 178 -8.23 28.50 -39.11
CA ASP A 178 -7.17 28.82 -40.07
C ASP A 178 -7.57 28.45 -41.50
N ARG A 179 -8.18 27.27 -41.70
CA ARG A 179 -8.73 26.89 -43.00
C ARG A 179 -9.79 27.87 -43.48
N LYS A 180 -10.70 28.31 -42.60
CA LYS A 180 -11.74 29.29 -42.94
C LYS A 180 -11.13 30.65 -43.30
N GLU A 181 -10.17 31.13 -42.52
CA GLU A 181 -9.46 32.38 -42.79
C GLU A 181 -8.64 32.30 -44.09
N ALA A 182 -7.94 31.20 -44.33
CA ALA A 182 -7.21 30.96 -45.59
C ALA A 182 -8.16 30.92 -46.80
N THR A 183 -9.33 30.26 -46.68
CA THR A 183 -10.32 30.28 -47.76
C THR A 183 -10.91 31.67 -48.00
N ALA A 184 -11.14 32.46 -46.94
CA ALA A 184 -11.60 33.84 -47.08
C ALA A 184 -10.56 34.71 -47.80
N ARG A 185 -9.28 34.60 -47.40
CA ARG A 185 -8.16 35.27 -48.07
C ARG A 185 -8.01 34.84 -49.53
N TYR A 186 -8.15 33.56 -49.82
CA TYR A 186 -8.11 33.05 -51.19
C TYR A 186 -9.26 33.62 -52.05
N ASN A 187 -10.47 33.66 -51.50
CA ASN A 187 -11.62 34.24 -52.19
C ASN A 187 -11.44 35.75 -52.43
N GLU A 188 -10.93 36.49 -51.44
CA GLU A 188 -10.63 37.92 -51.56
C GLU A 188 -9.53 38.19 -52.59
N LEU A 189 -8.43 37.43 -52.58
CA LEU A 189 -7.39 37.52 -53.61
C LEU A 189 -7.94 37.15 -55.00
N SER A 190 -8.84 36.17 -55.09
CA SER A 190 -9.51 35.80 -56.35
C SER A 190 -10.44 36.90 -56.86
N THR A 191 -11.20 37.57 -55.98
CA THR A 191 -12.03 38.72 -56.37
C THR A 191 -11.17 39.93 -56.75
N GLN A 192 -10.06 40.17 -56.06
CA GLN A 192 -9.07 41.19 -56.43
C GLN A 192 -8.42 40.87 -57.79
N LEU A 193 -8.05 39.61 -58.04
CA LEU A 193 -7.49 39.17 -59.32
C LEU A 193 -8.49 39.36 -60.45
N THR A 194 -9.75 39.00 -60.25
CA THR A 194 -10.80 39.15 -61.28
C THR A 194 -11.13 40.63 -61.54
N SER A 195 -11.23 41.47 -60.51
CA SER A 195 -11.42 42.92 -60.68
C SER A 195 -10.22 43.57 -61.40
N ALA A 196 -8.99 43.30 -60.96
CA ALA A 196 -7.77 43.77 -61.63
C ALA A 196 -7.67 43.27 -63.09
N GLN A 197 -8.09 42.04 -63.38
CA GLN A 197 -8.18 41.54 -64.75
C GLN A 197 -9.22 42.32 -65.58
N THR A 198 -10.38 42.67 -65.00
CA THR A 198 -11.39 43.48 -65.71
C THR A 198 -10.91 44.91 -65.96
N GLU A 199 -10.21 45.52 -65.00
CA GLU A 199 -9.58 46.84 -65.15
C GLU A 199 -8.47 46.80 -66.19
N LEU A 200 -7.59 45.80 -66.14
CA LEU A 200 -6.56 45.63 -67.15
C LEU A 200 -7.16 45.45 -68.55
N LYS A 201 -8.27 44.73 -68.67
CA LYS A 201 -8.98 44.55 -69.95
C LYS A 201 -9.62 45.85 -70.43
N SER A 202 -10.21 46.65 -69.54
CA SER A 202 -10.80 47.94 -69.91
C SER A 202 -9.72 48.95 -70.29
N GLU A 203 -8.60 48.97 -69.57
CA GLU A 203 -7.41 49.77 -69.91
C GLU A 203 -6.79 49.33 -71.23
N LYS A 204 -6.65 48.03 -71.49
CA LYS A 204 -6.20 47.52 -72.81
C LYS A 204 -7.12 47.96 -73.95
N ARG A 205 -8.45 47.98 -73.74
CA ARG A 205 -9.41 48.50 -74.72
C ARG A 205 -9.23 50.00 -74.94
N ARG A 206 -9.17 50.80 -73.86
CA ARG A 206 -8.91 52.24 -73.94
C ARG A 206 -7.60 52.53 -74.68
N ASN A 207 -6.55 51.77 -74.40
CA ASN A 207 -5.26 51.92 -75.06
C ASN A 207 -5.36 51.58 -76.56
N GLY A 208 -6.10 50.52 -76.91
CA GLY A 208 -6.41 50.21 -78.32
C GLY A 208 -7.22 51.30 -79.01
N ASP A 209 -8.22 51.88 -78.35
CA ASP A 209 -9.02 52.99 -78.89
C ASP A 209 -8.16 54.25 -79.09
N LEU A 210 -7.23 54.53 -78.17
CA LEU A 210 -6.26 55.63 -78.30
C LEU A 210 -5.27 55.36 -79.45
N GLN A 211 -4.79 54.13 -79.61
CA GLN A 211 -3.97 53.74 -80.75
C GLN A 211 -4.72 53.94 -82.08
N GLN A 212 -5.99 53.54 -82.16
CA GLN A 212 -6.81 53.80 -83.35
C GLN A 212 -7.01 55.29 -83.62
N LYS A 213 -7.19 56.11 -82.58
CA LYS A 213 -7.27 57.56 -82.73
C LYS A 213 -5.95 58.15 -83.21
N LEU A 214 -4.83 57.68 -82.69
CA LEU A 214 -3.50 58.06 -83.18
C LEU A 214 -3.33 57.68 -84.65
N GLU A 215 -3.72 56.47 -85.04
CA GLU A 215 -3.63 56.03 -86.43
C GLU A 215 -4.57 56.82 -87.35
N LYS A 216 -5.77 57.17 -86.90
CA LYS A 216 -6.68 58.10 -87.60
C LYS A 216 -6.07 59.48 -87.76
N LEU A 217 -5.50 60.06 -86.70
CA LEU A 217 -4.83 61.36 -86.77
C LEU A 217 -3.59 61.30 -87.67
N ILE A 218 -2.84 60.20 -87.67
CA ILE A 218 -1.73 59.96 -88.61
C ILE A 218 -2.27 59.89 -90.03
N SER A 219 -3.39 59.20 -90.28
CA SER A 219 -4.00 59.11 -91.61
C SER A 219 -4.60 60.44 -92.07
N GLU A 220 -5.21 61.22 -91.17
CA GLU A 220 -5.73 62.55 -91.47
C GLU A 220 -4.59 63.53 -91.73
N LEU A 221 -3.49 63.43 -90.98
CA LEU A 221 -2.27 64.17 -91.26
C LEU A 221 -1.63 63.74 -92.58
N SER A 222 -1.58 62.45 -92.92
CA SER A 222 -1.07 62.01 -94.20
C SER A 222 -1.97 62.43 -95.35
N ASP A 223 -3.29 62.39 -95.20
CA ASP A 223 -4.26 62.85 -96.20
C ASP A 223 -4.24 64.38 -96.34
N ALA A 224 -4.02 65.12 -95.25
CA ALA A 224 -3.82 66.56 -95.27
C ALA A 224 -2.48 66.92 -95.92
N GLN A 225 -1.42 66.15 -95.66
CA GLN A 225 -0.13 66.26 -96.35
C GLN A 225 -0.27 65.92 -97.84
N GLU A 226 -1.02 64.88 -98.21
CA GLU A 226 -1.28 64.51 -99.60
C GLU A 226 -2.18 65.54 -100.30
N LYS A 227 -3.17 66.12 -99.60
CA LYS A 227 -3.95 67.26 -100.11
C LYS A 227 -3.06 68.48 -100.30
N LEU A 228 -2.14 68.78 -99.38
CA LEU A 228 -1.16 69.85 -99.53
C LEU A 228 -0.24 69.60 -100.73
N GLU A 229 0.20 68.35 -100.94
CA GLU A 229 0.95 67.96 -102.13
C GLU A 229 0.11 68.05 -103.41
N ARG A 230 -1.17 67.67 -103.39
CA ARG A 230 -2.09 67.80 -104.54
C ARG A 230 -2.43 69.26 -104.84
N PHE A 231 -2.59 70.13 -103.84
CA PHE A 231 -2.69 71.58 -104.03
C PHE A 231 -1.38 72.17 -104.59
N SER A 232 -0.23 71.60 -104.25
CA SER A 232 1.05 71.96 -104.87
C SER A 232 1.22 71.43 -106.31
N ARG A 233 0.46 70.41 -106.73
CA ARG A 233 0.54 69.76 -108.05
C ARG A 233 -0.61 70.06 -109.02
N GLY A 234 -1.74 70.61 -108.57
CA GLY A 234 -3.01 70.65 -109.33
C GLY A 234 -3.61 72.04 -109.62
N GLY A 235 -2.82 73.12 -109.62
CA GLY A 235 -3.32 74.49 -109.81
C GLY A 235 -2.47 75.35 -110.75
N ALA A 236 -2.36 74.95 -112.03
CA ALA A 236 -1.84 75.81 -113.09
C ALA A 236 -3.00 76.46 -113.86
N VAL A 237 -3.38 77.67 -113.46
CA VAL A 237 -3.85 78.84 -114.27
C VAL A 237 -4.26 79.92 -113.26
N ALA A 238 -3.67 81.09 -113.43
CA ALA A 238 -3.60 82.18 -112.47
C ALA A 238 -4.96 82.73 -111.99
N HIS A 239 -5.17 82.68 -110.67
CA HIS A 239 -5.79 83.78 -109.95
C HIS A 239 -5.00 84.05 -108.67
N ALA A 240 -4.72 85.32 -108.43
CA ALA A 240 -3.97 85.80 -107.29
C ALA A 240 -4.61 85.32 -105.98
N LEU A 241 -3.96 84.35 -105.32
CA LEU A 241 -4.17 84.09 -103.90
C LEU A 241 -3.43 85.19 -103.16
N THR A 242 -4.21 86.15 -102.68
CA THR A 242 -3.82 87.26 -101.83
C THR A 242 -3.14 86.75 -100.56
N ASP A 243 -2.27 87.57 -99.94
CA ASP A 243 -1.58 87.29 -98.67
C ASP A 243 -2.50 86.80 -97.52
N THR A 244 -3.82 86.95 -97.68
CA THR A 244 -4.85 86.47 -96.75
C THR A 244 -4.92 84.94 -96.65
N ASP A 245 -4.77 84.20 -97.76
CA ASP A 245 -5.07 82.76 -97.77
C ASP A 245 -3.86 81.94 -97.31
N GLN A 246 -2.63 82.43 -97.57
CA GLN A 246 -1.42 81.89 -96.96
C GLN A 246 -1.40 82.12 -95.44
N ALA A 247 -1.89 83.26 -94.96
CA ALA A 247 -2.00 83.54 -93.53
C ALA A 247 -3.03 82.63 -92.84
N GLU A 248 -4.12 82.28 -93.52
CA GLU A 248 -5.16 81.39 -92.98
C GLU A 248 -4.68 79.94 -92.88
N ILE A 249 -3.97 79.42 -93.89
CA ILE A 249 -3.33 78.09 -93.85
C ILE A 249 -2.22 78.04 -92.79
N MET A 250 -1.43 79.09 -92.62
CA MET A 250 -0.43 79.15 -91.54
C MET A 250 -1.10 79.22 -90.16
N ARG A 251 -2.23 79.93 -90.02
CA ARG A 251 -3.02 79.94 -88.77
C ARG A 251 -3.60 78.56 -88.47
N GLN A 252 -4.16 77.87 -89.45
CA GLN A 252 -4.69 76.52 -89.26
C GLN A 252 -3.58 75.53 -88.89
N ASN A 253 -2.42 75.59 -89.54
CA ASN A 253 -1.26 74.76 -89.16
C ASN A 253 -0.70 75.11 -87.76
N ALA A 254 -0.72 76.39 -87.38
CA ALA A 254 -0.32 76.80 -86.03
C ALA A 254 -1.33 76.29 -84.98
N ALA A 255 -2.63 76.33 -85.28
CA ALA A 255 -3.69 75.77 -84.43
C ALA A 255 -3.58 74.24 -84.31
N LEU A 256 -3.34 73.53 -85.41
CA LEU A 256 -3.10 72.07 -85.40
C LEU A 256 -1.86 71.70 -84.58
N ARG A 257 -0.77 72.46 -84.70
CA ARG A 257 0.42 72.27 -83.85
C ARG A 257 0.13 72.53 -82.38
N GLU A 258 -0.74 73.50 -82.09
CA GLU A 258 -1.18 73.80 -80.74
C GLU A 258 -1.98 72.64 -80.13
N GLU A 259 -2.95 72.11 -80.87
CA GLU A 259 -3.77 70.96 -80.48
C GLU A 259 -2.93 69.68 -80.33
N MET A 260 -1.99 69.42 -81.25
CA MET A 260 -1.06 68.29 -81.15
C MET A 260 -0.18 68.40 -79.91
N ALA A 261 0.33 69.59 -79.60
CA ALA A 261 1.14 69.82 -78.41
C ALA A 261 0.30 69.72 -77.12
N GLU A 262 -0.96 70.13 -77.15
CA GLU A 262 -1.89 69.94 -76.02
C GLU A 262 -2.24 68.46 -75.82
N LEU A 263 -2.49 67.71 -76.89
CA LEU A 263 -2.76 66.27 -76.83
C LEU A 263 -1.54 65.48 -76.36
N ALA A 264 -0.34 65.83 -76.84
CA ALA A 264 0.91 65.23 -76.39
C ALA A 264 1.17 65.53 -74.91
N ALA A 265 0.89 66.76 -74.45
CA ALA A 265 0.95 67.11 -73.03
C ALA A 265 -0.01 66.25 -72.19
N ARG A 266 -1.26 66.08 -72.62
CA ARG A 266 -2.23 65.23 -71.93
C ARG A 266 -1.81 63.74 -71.90
N MET A 267 -1.24 63.21 -72.98
CA MET A 267 -0.72 61.85 -73.01
C MET A 267 0.44 61.66 -72.02
N VAL A 268 1.41 62.59 -72.02
CA VAL A 268 2.57 62.53 -71.13
C VAL A 268 2.16 62.68 -69.65
N ALA A 269 1.21 63.56 -69.36
CA ALA A 269 0.63 63.71 -68.02
C ALA A 269 -0.08 62.43 -67.56
N ALA A 270 -0.94 61.85 -68.41
CA ALA A 270 -1.65 60.61 -68.11
C ALA A 270 -0.71 59.40 -67.95
N THR A 271 0.41 59.36 -68.67
CA THR A 271 1.45 58.33 -68.46
C THR A 271 2.20 58.52 -67.15
N ALA A 272 2.52 59.76 -66.77
CA ALA A 272 3.18 60.05 -65.50
C ALA A 272 2.26 59.68 -64.30
N GLU A 273 0.96 59.97 -64.40
CA GLU A 273 -0.02 59.59 -63.39
C GLU A 273 -0.16 58.06 -63.25
N LYS A 274 -0.09 57.32 -64.37
CA LYS A 274 -0.11 55.85 -64.38
C LYS A 274 1.16 55.21 -63.81
N GLU A 275 2.32 55.84 -64.01
CA GLU A 275 3.60 55.35 -63.51
C GLU A 275 3.82 55.70 -62.02
N GLY A 276 3.02 56.62 -61.47
CA GLY A 276 3.09 57.04 -60.08
C GLY A 276 4.28 57.98 -59.79
N PRO A 277 4.59 58.24 -58.51
CA PRO A 277 5.57 59.26 -58.10
C PRO A 277 7.01 58.98 -58.57
N ASP A 278 7.33 57.74 -58.96
CA ASP A 278 8.66 57.32 -59.42
C ASP A 278 8.83 57.38 -60.96
N SER A 279 7.88 57.97 -61.68
CA SER A 279 8.00 58.11 -63.13
C SER A 279 9.24 58.93 -63.54
N PRO A 280 10.09 58.43 -64.46
CA PRO A 280 11.22 59.20 -65.00
C PRO A 280 10.79 60.47 -65.75
N ILE A 281 9.51 60.56 -66.12
CA ILE A 281 8.91 61.72 -66.78
C ILE A 281 8.96 62.96 -65.87
N HIS A 282 8.79 62.79 -64.56
CA HIS A 282 8.87 63.91 -63.60
C HIS A 282 10.27 64.55 -63.59
N GLY A 283 11.32 63.73 -63.64
CA GLY A 283 12.71 64.20 -63.72
C GLY A 283 13.02 64.91 -65.04
N ILE A 284 12.46 64.42 -66.15
CA ILE A 284 12.63 65.04 -67.48
C ILE A 284 11.88 66.38 -67.56
N LEU A 285 10.70 66.50 -66.96
CA LEU A 285 9.96 67.76 -66.90
C LEU A 285 10.69 68.81 -66.06
N GLN A 286 11.23 68.43 -64.90
CA GLN A 286 12.08 69.32 -64.09
C GLN A 286 13.35 69.73 -64.84
N ALA A 287 14.02 68.80 -65.54
CA ALA A 287 15.19 69.12 -66.35
C ALA A 287 14.86 70.08 -67.51
N ALA A 288 13.71 69.89 -68.17
CA ALA A 288 13.25 70.77 -69.25
C ALA A 288 12.92 72.20 -68.75
N GLU A 289 12.45 72.35 -67.51
CA GLU A 289 12.27 73.66 -66.87
C GLU A 289 13.59 74.39 -66.64
N THR A 290 14.62 73.67 -66.17
CA THR A 290 15.95 74.27 -65.96
C THR A 290 16.63 74.72 -67.27
N ALA A 291 16.26 74.11 -68.40
CA ALA A 291 16.77 74.47 -69.72
C ALA A 291 15.97 75.59 -70.43
N GLY A 292 14.76 75.91 -69.97
CA GLY A 292 13.82 76.84 -70.64
C GLY A 292 13.97 78.34 -70.31
N GLY A 293 14.96 78.73 -69.50
CA GLY A 293 15.13 80.10 -68.99
C GLY A 293 15.70 81.15 -69.96
N GLN A 294 15.87 80.85 -71.25
CA GLN A 294 16.39 81.82 -72.22
C GLN A 294 15.74 81.69 -73.59
N SER A 295 14.66 82.43 -73.82
CA SER A 295 14.33 82.87 -75.18
C SER A 295 13.51 84.16 -75.15
N VAL A 296 14.21 85.29 -75.09
CA VAL A 296 13.73 86.56 -75.67
C VAL A 296 14.89 87.14 -76.48
N LYS A 297 14.74 87.14 -77.81
CA LYS A 297 14.99 88.30 -78.70
C LYS A 297 14.75 87.92 -80.16
N ASN A 298 13.51 88.12 -80.61
CA ASN A 298 13.16 88.84 -81.84
C ASN A 298 11.68 88.56 -82.21
N GLY A 299 10.80 89.49 -81.83
CA GLY A 299 9.67 89.92 -82.67
C GLY A 299 8.56 88.96 -83.11
N LYS A 300 8.42 87.72 -82.60
CA LYS A 300 7.23 86.88 -82.85
C LYS A 300 6.92 85.99 -81.64
N ALA A 301 5.65 85.91 -81.25
CA ALA A 301 5.18 85.11 -80.11
C ALA A 301 5.56 83.64 -80.28
N VAL A 302 6.34 83.10 -79.35
CA VAL A 302 6.74 81.69 -79.32
C VAL A 302 5.73 80.92 -78.45
N SER A 303 5.21 79.83 -79.00
CA SER A 303 4.26 78.92 -78.34
C SER A 303 4.83 78.33 -77.03
N LYS A 304 3.98 78.18 -76.01
CA LYS A 304 4.33 77.59 -74.70
C LYS A 304 5.00 76.21 -74.89
N SER A 305 6.07 75.95 -74.12
CA SER A 305 6.77 74.66 -74.14
C SER A 305 5.84 73.53 -73.67
N LEU A 306 6.02 72.32 -74.22
CA LEU A 306 5.30 71.11 -73.81
C LEU A 306 5.34 70.89 -72.28
N ALA A 307 6.50 71.11 -71.65
CA ALA A 307 6.65 70.98 -70.20
C ALA A 307 5.73 71.94 -69.41
N SER A 308 5.63 73.20 -69.86
CA SER A 308 4.75 74.20 -69.23
C SER A 308 3.27 73.87 -69.39
N ARG A 309 2.86 73.27 -70.52
CA ARG A 309 1.47 72.85 -70.75
C ARG A 309 1.07 71.65 -69.90
N ILE A 310 2.00 70.74 -69.63
CA ILE A 310 1.79 69.57 -68.77
C ILE A 310 1.49 69.99 -67.33
N GLN A 311 2.08 71.08 -66.83
CA GLN A 311 1.80 71.62 -65.49
C GLN A 311 0.47 72.37 -65.38
N GLU A 312 0.03 73.05 -66.45
CA GLU A 312 -1.22 73.84 -66.46
C GLU A 312 -2.48 72.95 -66.56
N LEU A 313 -2.34 71.66 -66.87
CA LEU A 313 -3.45 70.72 -66.88
C LEU A 313 -3.92 70.43 -65.44
N PRO A 314 -5.24 70.44 -65.18
CA PRO A 314 -5.76 70.14 -63.86
C PRO A 314 -5.39 68.70 -63.48
N LYS A 315 -4.70 68.55 -62.35
CA LYS A 315 -4.48 67.23 -61.74
C LYS A 315 -5.84 66.70 -61.27
N ALA A 316 -6.23 65.53 -61.77
CA ALA A 316 -7.42 64.82 -61.32
C ALA A 316 -7.16 64.14 -59.96
#